data_AF-A0A535T3F0-F1
#
_entry.id   AF-A0A535T3F0-F1
#
_cell.length_a   1.000
_cell.length_b   1.000
_cell.length_c   1.000
_cell.angle_alpha   90.00
_cell.angle_beta   90.00
_cell.angle_gamma   90.00
#
_symmetry.space_group_name_H-M   'P 1'
#
loop_
_entity.id
_entity.type
_entity.pdbx_description
1 polymer ?
#
loop_
_entity_poly.entity_id
_entity_poly.type
_entity_poly.pdbx_seq_one_letter_code
_entity_poly.pdbx_strand_id
1 'polypeptide(L)'
;MGFKEGIAAYDCVSGQLALSQGDLITARSLAEKSVELYREIGHRHGTAKSLAVLGKVLATGGDYAAASTYYEQSLAISAELGEKWVAAVYLVELGEVVAALRQLAWAAQLWGASEAIRDALGIPIFLVERADYERAVSAARAHLGERAFATAWAHGRSLTPEQALAARGQKPAPTSTKIVTSPTTYPAGLTAREVEVLRLLASGMTDIQIATKLILSPRTVHAHISSIYSKLGITSRSAATRYAIEHNLA
;
A
#
# COMPACT_ATOMS: atom_id res chain seq x y z
N MET A 1 34.08 -7.99 -9.95
CA MET A 1 32.66 -7.75 -9.61
C MET A 1 32.51 -6.52 -8.70
N GLY A 2 33.17 -6.47 -7.53
CA GLY A 2 33.00 -5.36 -6.57
C GLY A 2 33.37 -3.94 -7.04
N PHE A 3 34.35 -3.76 -7.95
CA PHE A 3 34.70 -2.43 -8.46
C PHE A 3 33.59 -1.83 -9.34
N LYS A 4 33.01 -2.62 -10.25
CA LYS A 4 31.89 -2.18 -11.10
C LYS A 4 30.63 -1.92 -10.29
N GLU A 5 30.36 -2.75 -9.29
CA GLU A 5 29.23 -2.56 -8.37
C GLU A 5 29.36 -1.26 -7.56
N GLY A 6 30.57 -0.96 -7.07
CA GLY A 6 30.86 0.29 -6.36
C GLY A 6 30.68 1.54 -7.24
N ILE A 7 31.14 1.48 -8.51
CA ILE A 7 30.89 2.57 -9.48
C ILE A 7 29.40 2.72 -9.74
N ALA A 8 28.68 1.63 -9.98
CA ALA A 8 27.23 1.68 -10.24
C ALA A 8 26.46 2.27 -9.03
N ALA A 9 26.85 1.90 -7.81
CA ALA A 9 26.27 2.45 -6.59
C ALA A 9 26.58 3.95 -6.44
N TYR A 10 27.83 4.33 -6.70
CA TYR A 10 28.26 5.73 -6.68
C TYR A 10 27.48 6.56 -7.70
N ASP A 11 27.33 6.08 -8.93
CA ASP A 11 26.57 6.77 -9.98
C ASP A 11 25.09 6.89 -9.61
N CYS A 12 24.50 5.84 -9.02
CA CYS A 12 23.11 5.89 -8.53
C CYS A 12 22.90 6.99 -7.47
N VAL A 13 23.79 7.06 -6.48
CA VAL A 13 23.67 8.02 -5.38
C VAL A 13 24.00 9.43 -5.85
N SER A 14 25.05 9.59 -6.66
CA SER A 14 25.41 10.85 -7.29
C SER A 14 24.29 11.39 -8.19
N GLY A 15 23.59 10.50 -8.91
CA GLY A 15 22.41 10.86 -9.70
C GLY A 15 21.25 11.39 -8.85
N GLN A 16 20.97 10.77 -7.70
CA GLN A 16 19.97 11.28 -6.75
C GLN A 16 20.37 12.65 -6.18
N LEU A 17 21.64 12.85 -5.88
CA LEU A 17 22.16 14.12 -5.38
C LEU A 17 22.01 15.23 -6.44
N ALA A 18 22.42 14.96 -7.68
CA ALA A 18 22.26 15.90 -8.80
C ALA A 18 20.78 16.27 -9.02
N LEU A 19 19.87 15.29 -8.89
CA LEU A 19 18.43 15.54 -8.95
C LEU A 19 17.96 16.48 -7.85
N SER A 20 18.42 16.30 -6.60
CA SER A 20 18.07 17.19 -5.48
C SER A 20 18.60 18.62 -5.66
N GLN A 21 19.65 18.79 -6.46
CA GLN A 21 20.23 20.08 -6.84
C GLN A 21 19.55 20.69 -8.08
N GLY A 22 18.61 19.97 -8.72
CA GLY A 22 17.94 20.38 -9.95
C GLY A 22 18.74 20.17 -11.24
N ASP A 23 19.92 19.54 -11.16
CA ASP A 23 20.71 19.20 -12.35
C ASP A 23 20.19 17.91 -12.99
N LEU A 24 19.13 18.07 -13.78
CA LEU A 24 18.46 16.96 -14.47
C LEU A 24 19.34 16.27 -15.51
N ILE A 25 20.27 17.00 -16.13
CA ILE A 25 21.15 16.46 -17.18
C ILE A 25 22.14 15.48 -16.55
N THR A 26 22.83 15.92 -15.50
CA THR A 26 23.79 15.09 -14.77
C THR A 26 23.07 13.93 -14.09
N ALA A 27 21.92 14.18 -13.45
CA ALA A 27 21.13 13.14 -12.81
C ALA A 27 20.73 12.02 -13.77
N ARG A 28 20.26 12.39 -14.98
CA ARG A 28 19.89 11.43 -16.02
C ARG A 28 21.07 10.60 -16.47
N SER A 29 22.20 11.26 -16.82
CA SER A 29 23.39 10.56 -17.30
C SER A 29 23.93 9.55 -16.28
N LEU A 30 23.97 9.94 -15.01
CA LEU A 30 24.44 9.07 -13.93
C LEU A 30 23.48 7.90 -13.67
N ALA A 31 22.17 8.14 -13.69
CA ALA A 31 21.17 7.09 -13.54
C ALA A 31 21.24 6.06 -14.69
N GLU A 32 21.37 6.52 -15.95
CA GLU A 32 21.53 5.66 -17.13
C GLU A 32 22.79 4.78 -17.04
N LYS A 33 23.93 5.37 -16.68
CA LYS A 33 25.20 4.61 -16.46
C LYS A 33 25.06 3.57 -15.36
N SER A 34 24.41 3.93 -14.26
CA SER A 34 24.18 3.01 -13.14
C SER A 34 23.29 1.82 -13.56
N VAL A 35 22.22 2.07 -14.33
CA VAL A 35 21.36 1.01 -14.87
C VAL A 35 22.16 0.07 -15.79
N GLU A 36 22.97 0.62 -16.69
CA GLU A 36 23.79 -0.17 -17.62
C GLU A 36 24.79 -1.06 -16.86
N LEU A 37 25.55 -0.48 -15.92
CA LEU A 37 26.52 -1.22 -15.13
C LEU A 37 25.88 -2.32 -14.27
N TYR A 38 24.75 -2.04 -13.61
CA TYR A 38 24.06 -3.05 -12.81
C TYR A 38 23.48 -4.18 -13.67
N ARG A 39 23.01 -3.88 -14.89
CA ARG A 39 22.58 -4.90 -15.86
C ARG A 39 23.75 -5.76 -16.33
N GLU A 40 24.90 -5.16 -16.67
CA GLU A 40 26.09 -5.89 -17.10
C GLU A 40 26.56 -6.93 -16.07
N ILE A 41 26.52 -6.57 -14.78
CA ILE A 41 26.97 -7.45 -13.70
C ILE A 41 25.86 -8.35 -13.14
N GLY A 42 24.64 -8.27 -13.69
CA GLY A 42 23.49 -9.07 -13.25
C GLY A 42 22.95 -8.70 -11.86
N HIS A 43 23.25 -7.51 -11.34
CA HIS A 43 22.85 -7.09 -10.00
C HIS A 43 21.43 -6.52 -10.01
N ARG A 44 20.45 -7.38 -9.73
CA ARG A 44 19.01 -7.11 -9.89
C ARG A 44 18.50 -5.98 -9.01
N HIS A 45 18.81 -5.98 -7.72
CA HIS A 45 18.37 -4.95 -6.78
C HIS A 45 18.87 -3.56 -7.19
N GLY A 46 20.16 -3.46 -7.54
CA GLY A 46 20.75 -2.22 -8.04
C GLY A 46 20.11 -1.74 -9.34
N THR A 47 19.81 -2.68 -10.26
CA THR A 47 19.09 -2.36 -11.50
C THR A 47 17.71 -1.75 -11.20
N ALA A 48 16.92 -2.36 -10.32
CA ALA A 48 15.61 -1.84 -9.92
C ALA A 48 15.71 -0.43 -9.31
N LYS A 49 16.64 -0.24 -8.39
CA LYS A 49 16.87 1.06 -7.75
C LYS A 49 17.25 2.15 -8.75
N SER A 50 18.20 1.88 -9.65
CA SER A 50 18.64 2.87 -10.64
C SER A 50 17.57 3.18 -11.68
N LEU A 51 16.72 2.20 -12.04
CA LEU A 51 15.55 2.43 -12.88
C LEU A 51 14.53 3.37 -12.21
N ALA A 52 14.27 3.20 -10.91
CA ALA A 52 13.39 4.12 -10.17
C ALA A 52 13.97 5.54 -10.11
N VAL A 53 15.29 5.69 -9.90
CA VAL A 53 15.95 7.00 -9.97
C VAL A 53 15.80 7.64 -11.34
N LEU A 54 16.00 6.88 -12.42
CA LEU A 54 15.80 7.38 -13.79
C LEU A 54 14.34 7.78 -14.02
N GLY A 55 13.38 6.99 -13.53
CA GLY A 55 11.96 7.33 -13.54
C GLY A 55 11.67 8.66 -12.83
N LYS A 56 12.27 8.88 -11.66
CA LYS A 56 12.15 10.14 -10.91
C LYS A 56 12.72 11.33 -11.66
N VAL A 57 13.92 11.20 -12.23
CA VAL A 57 14.57 12.25 -13.02
C VAL A 57 13.68 12.67 -14.20
N LEU A 58 13.11 11.69 -14.92
CA LEU A 58 12.23 11.94 -16.05
C LEU A 58 10.91 12.59 -15.63
N ALA A 59 10.33 12.15 -14.51
CA ALA A 59 9.14 12.77 -13.95
C ALA A 59 9.38 14.23 -13.56
N THR A 60 10.51 14.55 -12.92
CA THR A 60 10.89 15.94 -12.62
C THR A 60 11.14 16.77 -13.88
N GLY A 61 11.64 16.14 -14.95
CA GLY A 61 11.78 16.76 -16.27
C GLY A 61 10.46 16.87 -17.07
N GLY A 62 9.34 16.35 -16.54
CA GLY A 62 8.03 16.38 -17.20
C GLY A 62 7.76 15.27 -18.21
N ASP A 63 8.71 14.35 -18.42
CA ASP A 63 8.50 13.17 -19.28
C ASP A 63 7.87 12.02 -18.48
N TYR A 64 6.59 12.21 -18.16
CA TYR A 64 5.82 11.26 -17.36
C TYR A 64 5.61 9.91 -18.06
N ALA A 65 5.60 9.88 -19.40
CA ALA A 65 5.41 8.65 -20.17
C ALA A 65 6.65 7.74 -20.12
N ALA A 66 7.84 8.33 -20.27
CA ALA A 66 9.08 7.59 -20.07
C ALA A 66 9.24 7.20 -18.60
N ALA A 67 8.94 8.11 -17.67
CA ALA A 67 9.00 7.84 -16.23
C ALA A 67 8.16 6.63 -15.82
N SER A 68 6.90 6.52 -16.29
CA SER A 68 6.04 5.39 -15.96
C SER A 68 6.65 4.07 -16.40
N THR A 69 7.25 4.04 -17.60
CA THR A 69 7.88 2.84 -18.17
C THR A 69 9.06 2.36 -17.32
N TYR A 70 9.86 3.28 -16.75
CA TYR A 70 10.99 2.92 -15.89
C TYR A 70 10.55 2.47 -14.49
N TYR A 71 9.53 3.09 -13.91
CA TYR A 71 8.94 2.63 -12.65
C TYR A 71 8.29 1.25 -12.80
N GLU A 72 7.58 0.99 -13.89
CA GLU A 72 7.01 -0.33 -14.20
C GLU A 72 8.11 -1.42 -14.25
N GLN A 73 9.23 -1.15 -14.93
CA GLN A 73 10.39 -2.06 -14.95
C GLN A 73 11.00 -2.27 -13.56
N SER A 74 11.17 -1.20 -12.78
CA SER A 74 11.71 -1.27 -11.42
C SER A 74 10.84 -2.12 -10.50
N LEU A 75 9.51 -1.90 -10.56
CA LEU A 75 8.54 -2.64 -9.78
C LEU A 75 8.46 -4.11 -10.18
N ALA A 76 8.55 -4.44 -11.48
CA ALA A 76 8.61 -5.82 -11.95
C ALA A 76 9.82 -6.57 -11.38
N ILE A 77 11.00 -5.93 -11.33
CA ILE A 77 12.19 -6.55 -10.71
C ILE A 77 12.00 -6.67 -9.19
N SER A 78 11.50 -5.63 -8.53
CA SER A 78 11.30 -5.62 -7.07
C SER A 78 10.29 -6.68 -6.62
N ALA A 79 9.25 -6.92 -7.43
CA ALA A 79 8.28 -8.00 -7.27
C ALA A 79 8.94 -9.38 -7.28
N GLU A 80 9.78 -9.66 -8.28
CA GLU A 80 10.52 -10.92 -8.37
C GLU A 80 11.49 -11.15 -7.19
N LEU A 81 12.01 -10.06 -6.61
CA LEU A 81 12.89 -10.11 -5.44
C LEU A 81 12.13 -10.18 -4.11
N GLY A 82 10.80 -10.02 -4.11
CA GLY A 82 9.98 -10.01 -2.89
C GLY A 82 10.17 -8.77 -2.02
N GLU A 83 10.68 -7.67 -2.56
CA GLU A 83 11.01 -6.45 -1.84
C GLU A 83 9.78 -5.56 -1.62
N LYS A 84 8.86 -6.03 -0.76
CA LYS A 84 7.55 -5.41 -0.55
C LYS A 84 7.62 -3.94 -0.14
N TRP A 85 8.55 -3.57 0.73
CA TRP A 85 8.71 -2.17 1.16
C TRP A 85 9.16 -1.25 0.01
N VAL A 86 10.13 -1.70 -0.77
CA VAL A 86 10.63 -0.96 -1.95
C VAL A 86 9.51 -0.79 -2.98
N ALA A 87 8.73 -1.86 -3.22
CA ALA A 87 7.58 -1.81 -4.10
C ALA A 87 6.53 -0.77 -3.62
N ALA A 88 6.27 -0.67 -2.31
CA ALA A 88 5.34 0.32 -1.79
C ALA A 88 5.77 1.76 -2.10
N VAL A 89 7.06 2.07 -2.01
CA VAL A 89 7.61 3.40 -2.37
C VAL A 89 7.42 3.68 -3.86
N TYR A 90 7.85 2.76 -4.72
CA TYR A 90 7.76 2.98 -6.17
C TYR A 90 6.32 2.98 -6.71
N LEU A 91 5.38 2.31 -6.05
CA LEU A 91 3.95 2.42 -6.35
C LEU A 91 3.39 3.82 -6.07
N VAL A 92 3.91 4.53 -5.05
CA VAL A 92 3.52 5.93 -4.79
C VAL A 92 4.03 6.83 -5.90
N GLU A 93 5.32 6.74 -6.21
CA GLU A 93 5.96 7.57 -7.23
C GLU A 93 5.34 7.32 -8.62
N LEU A 94 5.07 6.05 -8.98
CA LEU A 94 4.33 5.73 -10.21
C LEU A 94 2.89 6.29 -10.17
N GLY A 95 2.21 6.22 -9.04
CA GLY A 95 0.87 6.79 -8.86
C GLY A 95 0.83 8.29 -9.16
N GLU A 96 1.82 9.05 -8.72
CA GLU A 96 1.96 10.48 -9.03
C GLU A 96 2.20 10.72 -10.52
N VAL A 97 3.11 9.96 -11.13
CA VAL A 97 3.42 10.04 -12.56
C VAL A 97 2.19 9.77 -13.42
N VAL A 98 1.43 8.71 -13.11
CA VAL A 98 0.26 8.35 -13.93
C VAL A 98 -0.94 9.25 -13.64
N ALA A 99 -0.99 9.88 -12.45
CA ALA A 99 -1.95 10.95 -12.18
C ALA A 99 -1.66 12.19 -13.05
N ALA A 100 -0.39 12.56 -13.24
CA ALA A 100 0.01 13.61 -14.18
C ALA A 100 -0.38 13.27 -15.63
N LEU A 101 -0.31 11.99 -16.01
CA LEU A 101 -0.84 11.46 -17.28
C LEU A 101 -2.38 11.34 -17.33
N ARG A 102 -3.11 11.87 -16.34
CA ARG A 102 -4.58 11.84 -16.23
C ARG A 102 -5.18 10.43 -16.10
N GLN A 103 -4.39 9.43 -15.75
CA GLN A 103 -4.84 8.07 -15.45
C GLN A 103 -5.26 7.95 -13.97
N LEU A 104 -6.17 8.81 -13.53
CA LEU A 104 -6.48 9.04 -12.11
C LEU A 104 -7.02 7.80 -11.37
N ALA A 105 -7.82 6.96 -12.05
CA ALA A 105 -8.34 5.73 -11.46
C ALA A 105 -7.21 4.71 -11.21
N TRP A 106 -6.24 4.64 -12.12
CA TRP A 106 -5.08 3.77 -11.95
C TRP A 106 -4.14 4.31 -10.87
N ALA A 107 -3.92 5.63 -10.81
CA ALA A 107 -3.19 6.26 -9.71
C ALA A 107 -3.77 5.90 -8.33
N ALA A 108 -5.10 5.99 -8.18
CA ALA A 108 -5.78 5.61 -6.94
C ALA A 108 -5.62 4.12 -6.60
N GLN A 109 -5.62 3.23 -7.59
CA GLN A 109 -5.34 1.80 -7.38
C GLN A 109 -3.90 1.56 -6.92
N LEU A 110 -2.92 2.22 -7.53
CA LEU A 110 -1.51 2.10 -7.15
C LEU A 110 -1.27 2.61 -5.71
N TRP A 111 -1.84 3.76 -5.34
CA TRP A 111 -1.75 4.28 -3.99
C TRP A 111 -2.47 3.39 -2.96
N GLY A 112 -3.63 2.83 -3.31
CA GLY A 112 -4.31 1.84 -2.48
C GLY A 112 -3.49 0.58 -2.26
N ALA A 113 -2.84 0.03 -3.29
CA ALA A 113 -1.96 -1.13 -3.17
C ALA A 113 -0.74 -0.81 -2.28
N SER A 114 -0.13 0.36 -2.47
CA SER A 114 0.96 0.84 -1.63
C SER A 114 0.55 1.00 -0.16
N GLU A 115 -0.65 1.54 0.10
CA GLU A 115 -1.20 1.66 1.45
C GLU A 115 -1.39 0.30 2.12
N ALA A 116 -1.96 -0.68 1.41
CA ALA A 116 -2.14 -2.02 1.96
C ALA A 116 -0.81 -2.69 2.36
N ILE A 117 0.25 -2.48 1.58
CA ILE A 117 1.59 -3.01 1.90
C ILE A 117 2.16 -2.29 3.13
N ARG A 118 2.07 -0.96 3.17
CA ARG A 118 2.53 -0.16 4.31
C ARG A 118 1.81 -0.55 5.61
N ASP A 119 0.49 -0.68 5.56
CA ASP A 119 -0.33 -1.13 6.69
C ASP A 119 0.11 -2.52 7.18
N ALA A 120 0.32 -3.47 6.26
CA ALA A 120 0.76 -4.83 6.60
C ALA A 120 2.16 -4.89 7.22
N LEU A 121 3.04 -3.95 6.87
CA LEU A 121 4.39 -3.84 7.41
C LEU A 121 4.48 -2.91 8.63
N GLY A 122 3.42 -2.16 8.95
CA GLY A 122 3.41 -1.15 10.01
C GLY A 122 4.30 0.05 9.72
N ILE A 123 4.52 0.39 8.45
CA ILE A 123 5.47 1.44 8.03
C ILE A 123 4.69 2.70 7.58
N PRO A 124 4.93 3.89 8.18
CA PRO A 124 4.28 5.12 7.76
C PRO A 124 4.87 5.68 6.45
N ILE A 125 4.14 6.57 5.77
CA ILE A 125 4.70 7.40 4.69
C ILE A 125 5.72 8.38 5.29
N PHE A 126 6.91 8.46 4.68
CA PHE A 126 7.98 9.37 5.10
C PHE A 126 7.55 10.84 5.00
N LEU A 127 7.95 11.65 5.99
CA LEU A 127 7.46 13.03 6.17
C LEU A 127 7.78 13.96 4.99
N VAL A 128 8.91 13.75 4.30
CA VAL A 128 9.37 14.62 3.20
C VAL A 128 8.52 14.45 1.94
N GLU A 129 7.99 13.26 1.69
CA GLU A 129 7.18 12.93 0.51
C GLU A 129 5.68 13.15 0.76
N ARG A 130 5.30 13.33 2.02
CA ARG A 130 3.90 13.39 2.46
C ARG A 130 3.12 14.54 1.85
N ALA A 131 3.70 15.74 1.78
CA ALA A 131 2.97 16.93 1.32
C ALA A 131 2.63 16.87 -0.18
N ASP A 132 3.58 16.41 -1.00
CA ASP A 132 3.39 16.27 -2.44
C ASP A 132 2.44 15.10 -2.76
N TYR A 133 2.61 13.98 -2.07
CA TYR A 133 1.69 12.85 -2.11
C TYR A 133 0.26 13.25 -1.74
N GLU A 134 0.05 13.92 -0.59
CA GLU A 134 -1.28 14.35 -0.14
C GLU A 134 -1.92 15.31 -1.13
N ARG A 135 -1.13 16.20 -1.74
CA ARG A 135 -1.59 17.11 -2.79
C ARG A 135 -2.03 16.34 -4.04
N ALA A 136 -1.22 15.38 -4.50
CA ALA A 136 -1.53 14.56 -5.66
C ALA A 136 -2.79 13.71 -5.44
N VAL A 137 -2.91 13.06 -4.27
CA VAL A 137 -4.08 12.27 -3.86
C VAL A 137 -5.33 13.15 -3.79
N SER A 138 -5.23 14.31 -3.15
CA SER A 138 -6.35 15.25 -3.04
C SER A 138 -6.82 15.76 -4.41
N ALA A 139 -5.88 16.13 -5.28
CA ALA A 139 -6.19 16.56 -6.64
C ALA A 139 -6.84 15.43 -7.45
N ALA A 140 -6.30 14.21 -7.41
CA ALA A 140 -6.88 13.07 -8.12
C ALA A 140 -8.30 12.75 -7.62
N ARG A 141 -8.52 12.80 -6.30
CA ARG A 141 -9.84 12.61 -5.68
C ARG A 141 -10.85 13.67 -6.13
N ALA A 142 -10.45 14.94 -6.15
CA ALA A 142 -11.31 16.03 -6.60
C ALA A 142 -11.72 15.87 -8.08
N HIS A 143 -10.79 15.47 -8.95
CA HIS A 143 -11.04 15.29 -10.38
C HIS A 143 -11.82 14.03 -10.72
N LEU A 144 -11.56 12.92 -10.03
CA LEU A 144 -12.22 11.64 -10.27
C LEU A 144 -13.60 11.56 -9.59
N GLY A 145 -13.80 12.36 -8.54
CA GLY A 145 -14.96 12.34 -7.66
C GLY A 145 -14.81 11.29 -6.55
N GLU A 146 -15.35 11.61 -5.37
CA GLU A 146 -15.17 10.84 -4.12
C GLU A 146 -15.48 9.35 -4.30
N ARG A 147 -16.64 9.03 -4.87
CA ARG A 147 -17.10 7.63 -4.99
C ARG A 147 -16.22 6.79 -5.92
N ALA A 148 -15.83 7.36 -7.05
CA ALA A 148 -14.99 6.66 -8.03
C ALA A 148 -13.55 6.51 -7.51
N PHE A 149 -13.04 7.54 -6.83
CA PHE A 149 -11.76 7.48 -6.13
C PHE A 149 -11.75 6.40 -5.05
N ALA A 150 -12.74 6.40 -4.15
CA ALA A 150 -12.84 5.41 -3.08
C ALA A 150 -12.96 3.97 -3.63
N THR A 151 -13.70 3.78 -4.73
CA THR A 151 -13.82 2.47 -5.39
C THR A 151 -12.48 2.01 -5.97
N ALA A 152 -11.78 2.90 -6.69
CA ALA A 152 -10.48 2.60 -7.27
C ALA A 152 -9.42 2.32 -6.19
N TRP A 153 -9.41 3.11 -5.12
CA TRP A 153 -8.54 2.93 -3.97
C TRP A 153 -8.77 1.59 -3.27
N ALA A 154 -10.03 1.27 -2.96
CA ALA A 154 -10.40 0.02 -2.32
C ALA A 154 -10.06 -1.20 -3.20
N HIS A 155 -10.26 -1.08 -4.52
CA HIS A 155 -9.80 -2.10 -5.46
C HIS A 155 -8.28 -2.25 -5.36
N GLY A 156 -7.52 -1.15 -5.44
CA GLY A 156 -6.07 -1.14 -5.27
C GLY A 156 -5.58 -1.82 -3.99
N ARG A 157 -6.22 -1.55 -2.84
CA ARG A 157 -5.91 -2.20 -1.55
C ARG A 157 -6.04 -3.72 -1.58
N SER A 158 -6.83 -4.28 -2.50
CA SER A 158 -7.02 -5.72 -2.66
C SER A 158 -6.02 -6.37 -3.62
N LEU A 159 -5.23 -5.57 -4.34
CA LEU A 159 -4.28 -6.04 -5.35
C LEU A 159 -2.89 -6.28 -4.75
N THR A 160 -2.21 -7.28 -5.30
CA THR A 160 -0.75 -7.40 -5.20
C THR A 160 -0.07 -6.32 -6.05
N PRO A 161 1.22 -5.97 -5.79
CA PRO A 161 1.95 -5.02 -6.63
C PRO A 161 1.86 -5.33 -8.12
N GLU A 162 1.98 -6.60 -8.48
CA GLU A 162 1.98 -7.08 -9.87
C GLU A 162 0.60 -6.90 -10.51
N GLN A 163 -0.47 -7.19 -9.76
CA GLN A 163 -1.84 -6.96 -10.21
C GLN A 163 -2.16 -5.46 -10.33
N ALA A 164 -1.63 -4.63 -9.44
CA ALA A 164 -1.82 -3.18 -9.48
C ALA A 164 -1.17 -2.55 -10.73
N LEU A 165 0.00 -3.07 -11.16
CA LEU A 165 0.63 -2.70 -12.42
C LEU A 165 -0.23 -3.11 -13.64
N ALA A 166 -0.76 -4.34 -13.61
CA ALA A 166 -1.57 -4.88 -14.70
C ALA A 166 -2.98 -4.23 -14.83
N ALA A 167 -3.42 -3.48 -13.82
CA ALA A 167 -4.75 -2.85 -13.79
C ALA A 167 -4.91 -1.61 -14.71
N ARG A 168 -3.84 -1.21 -15.42
CA ARG A 168 -3.83 -0.04 -16.31
C ARG A 168 -4.99 -0.06 -17.33
N GLY A 169 -5.71 1.06 -17.43
CA GLY A 169 -6.80 1.24 -18.39
C GLY A 169 -8.06 0.40 -18.10
N GLN A 170 -8.04 -0.44 -17.07
CA GLN A 170 -9.26 -1.08 -16.58
C GLN A 170 -10.06 0.00 -15.86
N LYS A 171 -11.12 0.47 -16.53
CA LYS A 171 -12.22 1.13 -15.82
C LYS A 171 -12.57 0.17 -14.69
N PRO A 172 -12.62 0.59 -13.41
CA PRO A 172 -13.19 -0.28 -12.41
C PRO A 172 -14.52 -0.67 -13.02
N ALA A 173 -14.71 -1.97 -13.26
CA ALA A 173 -16.02 -2.45 -13.61
C ALA A 173 -16.96 -1.81 -12.56
N PRO A 174 -18.24 -1.52 -12.88
CA PRO A 174 -19.19 -1.63 -11.79
C PRO A 174 -18.92 -3.02 -11.25
N THR A 175 -18.17 -3.09 -10.17
CA THR A 175 -17.91 -4.33 -9.51
C THR A 175 -19.35 -4.71 -9.24
N SER A 176 -19.81 -5.76 -9.91
CA SER A 176 -20.60 -6.72 -9.19
C SER A 176 -19.64 -7.26 -8.13
N THR A 177 -19.31 -6.39 -7.17
CA THR A 177 -19.37 -6.73 -5.80
C THR A 177 -20.75 -7.37 -5.78
N LYS A 178 -20.76 -8.70 -5.73
CA LYS A 178 -21.33 -9.29 -4.54
C LYS A 178 -20.76 -8.48 -3.39
N ILE A 179 -21.39 -7.33 -3.14
CA ILE A 179 -21.36 -6.77 -1.84
C ILE A 179 -22.09 -7.89 -1.11
N VAL A 180 -21.33 -8.71 -0.41
CA VAL A 180 -21.84 -9.28 0.82
C VAL A 180 -21.95 -8.11 1.80
N THR A 181 -22.71 -7.07 1.42
CA THR A 181 -23.56 -6.32 2.31
C THR A 181 -24.91 -6.99 2.15
N SER A 182 -25.00 -8.22 2.61
CA SER A 182 -26.00 -8.38 3.65
C SER A 182 -25.54 -7.40 4.74
N PRO A 183 -26.33 -6.39 5.14
CA PRO A 183 -26.13 -5.86 6.47
C PRO A 183 -26.23 -7.09 7.36
N THR A 184 -25.08 -7.61 7.78
CA THR A 184 -25.06 -8.68 8.76
C THR A 184 -25.38 -7.91 10.03
N THR A 185 -26.68 -7.69 10.24
CA THR A 185 -27.20 -7.09 11.46
C THR A 185 -26.84 -8.11 12.52
N TYR A 186 -25.72 -7.87 13.18
CA TYR A 186 -25.33 -8.71 14.29
C TYR A 186 -26.30 -8.42 15.44
N PRO A 187 -26.69 -9.47 16.18
CA PRO A 187 -27.55 -9.33 17.34
C PRO A 187 -27.11 -8.17 18.26
N ALA A 188 -28.07 -7.43 18.81
CA ALA A 188 -27.86 -6.32 19.74
C ALA A 188 -27.01 -5.13 19.22
N GLY A 189 -26.90 -4.94 17.90
CA GLY A 189 -26.17 -3.79 17.33
C GLY A 189 -24.65 -3.89 17.47
N LEU A 190 -24.13 -5.11 17.60
CA LEU A 190 -22.70 -5.36 17.58
C LEU A 190 -22.10 -5.01 16.21
N THR A 191 -20.92 -4.41 16.24
CA THR A 191 -20.11 -4.19 15.05
C THR A 191 -19.42 -5.48 14.62
N ALA A 192 -18.99 -5.56 13.36
CA ALA A 192 -18.23 -6.70 12.87
C ALA A 192 -16.97 -7.00 13.72
N ARG A 193 -16.30 -5.94 14.19
CA ARG A 193 -15.09 -6.07 15.03
C ARG A 193 -15.41 -6.59 16.43
N GLU A 194 -16.54 -6.16 17.01
CA GLU A 194 -17.00 -6.68 18.30
C GLU A 194 -17.42 -8.15 18.20
N VAL A 195 -18.05 -8.56 17.10
CA VAL A 195 -18.39 -9.98 16.89
C VAL A 195 -17.14 -10.83 16.73
N GLU A 196 -16.12 -10.36 16.01
CA GLU A 196 -14.84 -11.07 15.88
C GLU A 196 -14.16 -11.29 17.25
N VAL A 197 -14.13 -10.25 18.10
CA VAL A 197 -13.65 -10.35 19.49
C VAL A 197 -14.50 -11.33 20.29
N LEU A 198 -15.82 -11.30 20.13
CA LEU A 198 -16.75 -12.21 20.81
C LEU A 198 -16.56 -13.68 20.39
N ARG A 199 -16.28 -13.96 19.10
CA ARG A 199 -15.98 -15.33 18.62
C ARG A 199 -14.72 -15.88 19.27
N LEU A 200 -13.65 -15.08 19.28
CA LEU A 200 -12.38 -15.49 19.88
C LEU A 200 -12.49 -15.67 21.39
N LEU A 201 -13.28 -14.81 22.05
CA LEU A 201 -13.63 -14.95 23.46
C LEU A 201 -14.38 -16.26 23.73
N ALA A 202 -15.35 -16.60 22.88
CA ALA A 202 -16.13 -17.83 22.95
C ALA A 202 -15.28 -19.09 22.69
N SER A 203 -14.24 -18.98 21.86
CA SER A 203 -13.26 -20.05 21.62
C SER A 203 -12.28 -20.28 22.78
N GLY A 204 -12.41 -19.53 23.89
CA GLY A 204 -11.62 -19.71 25.12
C GLY A 204 -10.32 -18.89 25.18
N MET A 205 -10.06 -18.00 24.21
CA MET A 205 -8.81 -17.23 24.16
C MET A 205 -8.77 -16.10 25.19
N THR A 206 -7.71 -15.99 26.00
CA THR A 206 -7.54 -14.86 26.94
C THR A 206 -7.42 -13.53 26.22
N ASP A 207 -7.65 -12.40 26.91
CA ASP A 207 -7.57 -11.06 26.32
C ASP A 207 -6.21 -10.79 25.65
N ILE A 208 -5.13 -11.34 26.20
CA ILE A 208 -3.78 -11.26 25.61
C ILE A 208 -3.70 -12.08 24.31
N GLN A 209 -4.25 -13.30 24.29
CA GLN A 209 -4.26 -14.14 23.08
C GLN A 209 -5.12 -13.54 21.98
N ILE A 210 -6.27 -12.95 22.34
CA ILE A 210 -7.13 -12.19 21.41
C ILE A 210 -6.35 -10.99 20.87
N ALA A 211 -5.65 -10.25 21.73
CA ALA A 211 -4.84 -9.10 21.33
C ALA A 211 -3.75 -9.50 20.34
N THR A 212 -3.01 -10.59 20.61
CA THR A 212 -2.00 -11.12 19.69
C THR A 212 -2.61 -11.58 18.37
N LYS A 213 -3.72 -12.33 18.40
CA LYS A 213 -4.36 -12.87 17.19
C LYS A 213 -4.98 -11.79 16.31
N LEU A 214 -5.49 -10.73 16.91
CA LEU A 214 -6.10 -9.61 16.21
C LEU A 214 -5.11 -8.47 15.90
N ILE A 215 -3.85 -8.61 16.31
CA ILE A 215 -2.79 -7.59 16.20
C ILE A 215 -3.28 -6.26 16.81
N LEU A 216 -3.81 -6.34 18.03
CA LEU A 216 -4.30 -5.20 18.82
C LEU A 216 -3.53 -5.11 20.15
N SER A 217 -3.60 -3.95 20.82
CA SER A 217 -3.13 -3.87 22.21
C SER A 217 -4.12 -4.57 23.16
N PRO A 218 -3.67 -5.15 24.30
CA PRO A 218 -4.57 -5.70 25.31
C PRO A 218 -5.62 -4.69 25.82
N ARG A 219 -5.24 -3.41 25.88
CA ARG A 219 -6.15 -2.31 26.25
C ARG A 219 -7.27 -2.10 25.22
N THR A 220 -6.97 -2.24 23.93
CA THR A 220 -7.96 -2.14 22.85
C THR A 220 -8.92 -3.32 22.88
N VAL A 221 -8.43 -4.53 23.12
CA VAL A 221 -9.28 -5.72 23.30
C VAL A 221 -10.19 -5.55 24.52
N HIS A 222 -9.65 -5.07 25.64
CA HIS A 222 -10.44 -4.80 26.83
C HIS A 222 -11.55 -3.75 26.60
N ALA A 223 -11.28 -2.71 25.79
CA ALA A 223 -12.28 -1.73 25.39
C ALA A 223 -13.39 -2.36 24.52
N HIS A 224 -13.04 -3.25 23.59
CA HIS A 224 -14.04 -3.99 22.80
C HIS A 224 -14.88 -4.93 23.67
N ILE A 225 -14.28 -5.67 24.60
CA ILE A 225 -15.00 -6.55 25.53
C ILE A 225 -15.98 -5.73 26.40
N SER A 226 -15.53 -4.59 26.93
CA SER A 226 -16.39 -3.67 27.70
C SER A 226 -17.57 -3.14 26.88
N SER A 227 -17.33 -2.79 25.60
CA SER A 227 -18.38 -2.36 24.68
C SER A 227 -19.39 -3.48 24.39
N ILE A 228 -18.91 -4.71 24.15
CA ILE A 228 -19.75 -5.90 23.96
C ILE A 228 -20.63 -6.13 25.18
N TYR A 229 -20.06 -6.10 26.39
CA TYR A 229 -20.80 -6.29 27.63
C TYR A 229 -21.91 -5.27 27.80
N SER A 230 -21.61 -3.99 27.55
CA SER A 230 -22.58 -2.90 27.58
C SER A 230 -23.72 -3.12 26.57
N LYS A 231 -23.41 -3.46 25.32
CA LYS A 231 -24.40 -3.69 24.27
C LYS A 231 -25.26 -4.93 24.48
N LEU A 232 -24.69 -5.97 25.07
CA LEU A 232 -25.40 -7.23 25.36
C LEU A 232 -26.12 -7.21 26.71
N GLY A 233 -25.90 -6.18 27.56
CA GLY A 233 -26.46 -6.12 28.90
C GLY A 233 -25.92 -7.21 29.84
N ILE A 234 -24.69 -7.68 29.62
CA ILE A 234 -24.06 -8.77 30.37
C ILE A 234 -22.80 -8.27 31.08
N THR A 235 -22.39 -8.97 32.14
CA THR A 235 -21.26 -8.54 32.99
C THR A 235 -20.16 -9.58 33.11
N SER A 236 -20.29 -10.73 32.45
CA SER A 236 -19.34 -11.84 32.61
C SER A 236 -18.93 -12.46 31.28
N ARG A 237 -17.68 -12.95 31.26
CA ARG A 237 -17.09 -13.66 30.13
C ARG A 237 -17.85 -14.93 29.77
N SER A 238 -18.32 -15.66 30.78
CA SER A 238 -19.13 -16.86 30.60
C SER A 238 -20.51 -16.55 29.99
N ALA A 239 -21.14 -15.42 30.35
CA ALA A 239 -22.36 -14.97 29.70
C ALA A 239 -22.13 -14.58 28.24
N ALA A 240 -20.99 -13.95 27.92
CA ALA A 240 -20.62 -13.59 26.56
C ALA A 240 -20.36 -14.82 25.68
N THR A 241 -19.64 -15.82 26.19
CA THR A 241 -19.44 -17.11 25.52
C THR A 241 -20.78 -17.80 25.23
N ARG A 242 -21.69 -17.83 26.21
CA ARG A 242 -23.02 -18.44 26.03
C ARG A 242 -23.81 -17.73 24.94
N TYR A 243 -23.85 -16.40 24.97
CA TYR A 243 -24.52 -15.60 23.95
C TYR A 243 -24.01 -15.90 22.55
N ALA A 244 -22.68 -16.02 22.39
CA ALA A 244 -22.06 -16.33 21.11
C ALA A 244 -22.52 -17.69 20.57
N ILE A 245 -22.62 -18.71 21.43
CA ILE A 245 -23.10 -20.05 21.03
C ILE A 245 -24.59 -19.99 20.64
N GLU A 246 -25.43 -19.37 21.46
CA GLU A 246 -26.88 -19.26 21.23
C GLU A 246 -27.23 -18.54 19.91
N HIS A 247 -26.38 -17.60 19.49
CA HIS A 247 -26.58 -16.82 18.26
C HIS A 247 -25.74 -17.32 17.08
N ASN A 248 -25.15 -18.52 17.17
CA ASN A 248 -24.28 -19.13 16.15
C ASN A 248 -23.13 -18.20 15.70
N LEU A 249 -22.54 -17.50 16.66
CA LEU A 249 -21.39 -16.62 16.50
C LEU A 249 -20.08 -17.28 16.99
N ALA A 250 -20.12 -18.49 17.56
CA ALA A 250 -18.95 -19.22 18.04
C ALA A 250 -18.29 -20.07 16.94
#